data_AF-A0A8D5U1F8-F1
#
_entry.id   AF-A0A8D5U1F8-F1
#
_cell.length_a   1.000
_cell.length_b   1.000
_cell.length_c   1.000
_cell.angle_alpha   90.00
_cell.angle_beta   90.00
_cell.angle_gamma   90.00
#
_symmetry.space_group_name_H-M   'P 1'
#
loop_
_entity.id
_entity.type
_entity.pdbx_description
1 polymer ?
#
loop_
_entity_poly.entity_id
_entity_poly.type
_entity_poly.pdbx_seq_one_letter_code
_entity_poly.pdbx_strand_id
1 'polypeptide(L)'
;MNRYLVFVKCELSLDKLKNLLRSEGLNVIDIRKGKLIEIDLIASNDTPFLDYIGKYSNVISYVSVGKNSETVWELFNDMRFWEVHEKVESIWRTEKDEERKKIEQALILLAASMIKYTKGNEIIADKLISSTLSLVSELPEDSLSLLNVLSTLYPERCISIDNS
;
A
#
# COMPACT_ATOMS: atom_id res chain seq x y z
N MET A 1 11.20 8.73 -18.51
CA MET A 1 10.38 9.25 -17.40
C MET A 1 10.38 8.19 -16.31
N ASN A 2 10.44 8.60 -15.04
CA ASN A 2 10.48 7.71 -13.88
C ASN A 2 9.24 7.94 -13.02
N ARG A 3 8.82 6.91 -12.30
CA ARG A 3 7.75 7.00 -11.30
C ARG A 3 8.36 7.27 -9.92
N TYR A 4 7.76 8.21 -9.20
CA TYR A 4 8.17 8.62 -7.88
C TYR A 4 6.99 8.54 -6.91
N LEU A 5 7.30 8.13 -5.68
CA LEU A 5 6.41 8.26 -4.53
C LEU A 5 7.00 9.31 -3.61
N VAL A 6 6.26 10.40 -3.39
CA VAL A 6 6.69 11.52 -2.54
C VAL A 6 5.83 11.52 -1.29
N PHE A 7 6.47 11.50 -0.12
CA PHE A 7 5.79 11.45 1.17
C PHE A 7 5.81 12.82 1.80
N VAL A 8 4.62 13.33 2.13
CA VAL A 8 4.44 14.70 2.60
C VAL A 8 3.54 14.78 3.84
N LYS A 9 3.71 15.85 4.62
CA LYS A 9 2.69 16.35 5.53
C LYS A 9 1.96 17.51 4.86
N CYS A 10 0.63 17.45 4.82
CA CYS A 10 -0.19 18.47 4.20
C CYS A 10 -1.55 18.52 4.91
N GLU A 11 -2.05 19.72 5.14
CA GLU A 11 -3.37 19.98 5.74
C GLU A 11 -4.49 20.03 4.68
N LEU A 12 -4.14 20.04 3.40
CA LEU A 12 -5.12 20.04 2.31
C LEU A 12 -5.77 18.66 2.20
N SER A 13 -7.04 18.64 1.80
CA SER A 13 -7.70 17.41 1.37
C SER A 13 -6.97 16.79 0.17
N LEU A 14 -7.00 15.45 0.06
CA LEU A 14 -6.29 14.74 -1.00
C LEU A 14 -6.71 15.20 -2.40
N ASP A 15 -8.01 15.43 -2.61
CA ASP A 15 -8.54 15.90 -3.89
C ASP A 15 -8.05 17.31 -4.23
N LYS A 16 -8.02 18.21 -3.23
CA LYS A 16 -7.53 19.57 -3.43
C LYS A 16 -6.04 19.58 -3.77
N LEU A 17 -5.24 18.80 -3.04
CA LEU A 17 -3.81 18.64 -3.33
C LEU A 17 -3.58 18.05 -4.73
N LYS A 18 -4.32 17.00 -5.09
CA LYS A 18 -4.22 16.34 -6.41
C LYS A 18 -4.52 17.31 -7.54
N ASN A 19 -5.57 18.11 -7.41
CA ASN A 19 -5.97 19.10 -8.42
C ASN A 19 -4.94 20.23 -8.55
N LEU A 20 -4.41 20.75 -7.42
CA LEU A 20 -3.38 21.79 -7.44
C LEU A 20 -2.10 21.32 -8.14
N LEU A 21 -1.59 20.14 -7.77
CA LEU A 21 -0.37 19.61 -8.36
C LEU A 21 -0.53 19.33 -9.87
N ARG A 22 -1.71 18.85 -10.29
CA ARG A 22 -2.03 18.69 -11.72
C ARG A 22 -2.13 20.03 -12.45
N SER A 23 -2.64 21.07 -11.80
CA SER A 23 -2.71 22.41 -12.39
C SER A 23 -1.33 23.06 -12.59
N GLU A 24 -0.34 22.67 -11.79
CA GLU A 24 1.08 23.03 -11.97
C GLU A 24 1.78 22.19 -13.07
N GLY A 25 1.05 21.31 -13.76
CA GLY A 25 1.57 20.48 -14.85
C GLY A 25 2.21 19.16 -14.41
N LEU A 26 2.12 18.78 -13.13
CA LEU A 26 2.63 17.49 -12.67
C LEU A 26 1.72 16.34 -13.11
N ASN A 27 2.33 15.26 -13.61
CA ASN A 27 1.63 14.03 -13.95
C ASN A 27 1.40 13.17 -12.69
N VAL A 28 0.49 13.62 -11.83
CA VAL A 28 0.08 12.89 -10.62
C VAL A 28 -0.88 11.75 -10.98
N ILE A 29 -0.45 10.51 -10.77
CA ILE A 29 -1.25 9.29 -10.93
C ILE A 29 -2.28 9.23 -9.80
N ASP A 30 -1.82 9.28 -8.56
CA ASP A 30 -2.68 9.13 -7.40
C ASP A 30 -2.16 9.87 -6.16
N ILE A 31 -3.05 10.08 -5.19
CA ILE A 31 -2.69 10.54 -3.86
C ILE A 31 -3.38 9.65 -2.84
N ARG A 32 -2.63 9.17 -1.86
CA ARG A 32 -3.09 8.21 -0.86
C ARG A 32 -2.75 8.71 0.55
N LYS A 33 -3.60 8.37 1.52
CA LYS A 33 -3.36 8.66 2.94
C LYS A 33 -2.85 7.39 3.62
N GLY A 34 -1.62 7.43 4.12
CA GLY A 34 -1.10 6.49 5.11
C GLY A 34 -0.67 7.26 6.36
N LYS A 35 0.46 6.86 6.94
CA LYS A 35 1.16 7.62 7.99
C LYS A 35 1.50 9.04 7.53
N LEU A 36 1.91 9.17 6.28
CA LEU A 36 2.08 10.41 5.54
C LEU A 36 1.11 10.43 4.33
N ILE A 37 0.97 11.58 3.68
CA ILE A 37 0.32 11.62 2.37
C ILE A 37 1.35 11.15 1.35
N GLU A 38 1.01 10.13 0.59
CA GLU A 38 1.80 9.61 -0.52
C GLU A 38 1.28 10.21 -1.82
N ILE A 39 2.16 10.88 -2.57
CA ILE A 39 1.89 11.41 -3.91
C ILE A 39 2.62 10.51 -4.90
N ASP A 40 1.85 9.90 -5.79
CA ASP A 40 2.34 9.02 -6.85
C ASP A 40 2.31 9.75 -8.17
N LEU A 41 3.47 9.94 -8.78
CA LEU A 41 3.61 10.74 -9.99
C LEU A 41 4.67 10.19 -10.95
N ILE A 42 4.54 10.58 -12.21
CA ILE A 42 5.56 10.34 -13.25
C ILE A 42 6.26 11.67 -13.54
N ALA A 43 7.58 11.67 -13.51
CA ALA A 43 8.40 12.84 -13.82
C ALA A 43 9.65 12.47 -14.62
N SER A 44 10.17 13.39 -15.41
CA SER A 44 11.54 13.28 -15.95
C SER A 44 12.56 13.66 -14.86
N ASN A 45 13.83 13.31 -15.06
CA ASN A 45 14.90 13.70 -14.12
C ASN A 45 15.04 15.22 -13.99
N ASP A 46 14.71 15.96 -15.05
CA ASP A 46 14.83 17.42 -15.10
C ASP A 46 13.57 18.13 -14.60
N THR A 47 12.51 17.41 -14.22
CA THR A 47 11.31 18.01 -13.67
C THR A 47 11.56 18.37 -12.19
N PRO A 48 11.46 19.65 -11.76
CA PRO A 48 11.65 20.04 -10.37
C PRO A 48 10.37 19.76 -9.53
N PHE A 49 9.85 18.54 -9.60
CA PHE A 49 8.56 18.18 -8.99
C PHE A 49 8.54 18.39 -7.47
N LEU A 50 9.69 18.26 -6.80
CA LEU A 50 9.81 18.50 -5.35
C LEU A 50 9.54 19.97 -5.00
N ASP A 51 10.01 20.91 -5.83
CA ASP A 51 9.77 22.35 -5.61
C ASP A 51 8.28 22.67 -5.74
N TYR A 52 7.63 22.13 -6.77
CA TYR A 52 6.18 22.28 -6.97
C TYR A 52 5.37 21.69 -5.82
N ILE A 53 5.72 20.49 -5.34
CA ILE A 53 5.05 19.85 -4.20
C ILE A 53 5.30 20.62 -2.90
N GLY A 54 6.52 21.15 -2.72
CA GLY A 54 6.95 21.94 -1.57
C GLY A 54 6.17 23.24 -1.39
N LYS A 55 5.62 23.82 -2.46
CA LYS A 55 4.74 25.00 -2.39
C LYS A 55 3.46 24.76 -1.57
N TYR A 56 2.97 23.53 -1.55
CA TYR A 56 1.66 23.19 -0.97
C TYR A 56 1.74 22.23 0.21
N SER A 57 2.91 21.65 0.47
CA SER A 57 3.09 20.60 1.46
C SER A 57 4.52 20.55 1.99
N ASN A 58 4.70 19.98 3.18
CA ASN A 58 6.01 19.72 3.73
C ASN A 58 6.50 18.35 3.23
N VAL A 59 7.47 18.37 2.31
CA VAL A 59 8.09 17.14 1.78
C VAL A 59 8.98 16.51 2.84
N ILE A 60 8.68 15.26 3.19
CA ILE A 60 9.44 14.49 4.19
C ILE A 60 10.50 13.62 3.52
N SER A 61 10.10 12.92 2.46
CA SER A 61 11.00 12.05 1.69
C SER A 61 10.40 11.74 0.32
N TYR A 62 11.19 11.13 -0.56
CA TYR A 62 10.70 10.57 -1.80
C TYR A 62 11.51 9.33 -2.17
N VAL A 63 10.89 8.44 -2.95
CA VAL A 63 11.57 7.26 -3.51
C VAL A 63 11.30 7.16 -5.00
N SER A 64 12.26 6.60 -5.74
CA SER A 64 12.05 6.19 -7.12
C SER A 64 11.54 4.74 -7.12
N VAL A 65 10.36 4.52 -7.71
CA VAL A 65 9.74 3.20 -7.75
C VAL A 65 10.68 2.22 -8.49
N GLY A 66 10.86 1.03 -7.92
CA GLY A 66 11.74 -0.01 -8.46
C GLY A 66 13.21 0.11 -8.05
N LYS A 67 13.60 1.14 -7.28
CA LYS A 67 14.97 1.28 -6.73
C LYS A 67 15.06 1.04 -5.22
N ASN A 68 13.96 0.65 -4.59
CA ASN A 68 13.86 0.56 -3.14
C ASN A 68 14.31 -0.81 -2.61
N SER A 69 15.07 -0.81 -1.51
CA SER A 69 15.62 -2.02 -0.89
C SER A 69 14.76 -2.55 0.27
N GLU A 70 13.78 -1.79 0.75
CA GLU A 70 12.93 -2.14 1.90
C GLU A 70 12.22 -3.48 1.68
N THR A 71 12.15 -4.26 2.74
CA THR A 71 11.38 -5.49 2.82
C THR A 71 9.88 -5.21 2.74
N VAL A 72 9.10 -6.24 2.40
CA VAL A 72 7.63 -6.18 2.41
C VAL A 72 7.10 -5.72 3.78
N TRP A 73 7.76 -6.15 4.86
CA TRP A 73 7.34 -5.85 6.23
C TRP A 73 7.61 -4.40 6.64
N GLU A 74 8.77 -3.85 6.27
CA GLU A 74 9.09 -2.43 6.50
C GLU A 74 8.07 -1.54 5.78
N LEU A 75 7.77 -1.85 4.51
CA LEU A 75 6.75 -1.14 3.74
C LEU A 75 5.37 -1.23 4.38
N PHE A 76 4.98 -2.42 4.83
CA PHE A 76 3.68 -2.63 5.48
C PHE A 76 3.55 -1.82 6.77
N ASN A 77 4.56 -1.87 7.64
CA ASN A 77 4.58 -1.16 8.92
C ASN A 77 4.56 0.37 8.75
N ASP A 78 5.13 0.87 7.67
CA ASP A 78 5.06 2.30 7.32
C ASP A 78 3.78 2.68 6.56
N MET A 79 2.81 1.77 6.46
CA MET A 79 1.54 1.96 5.76
C MET A 79 1.70 2.25 4.25
N ARG A 80 2.80 1.81 3.65
CA ARG A 80 3.10 1.93 2.21
C ARG A 80 2.49 0.75 1.45
N PHE A 81 1.18 0.57 1.64
CA PHE A 81 0.45 -0.60 1.16
C PHE A 81 0.47 -0.76 -0.36
N TRP A 82 0.53 0.34 -1.11
CA TRP A 82 0.66 0.26 -2.56
C TRP A 82 1.99 -0.36 -2.99
N GLU A 83 3.09 -0.02 -2.32
CA GLU A 83 4.39 -0.63 -2.62
C GLU A 83 4.47 -2.09 -2.18
N VAL A 84 3.82 -2.44 -1.07
CA VAL A 84 3.63 -3.85 -0.69
C VAL A 84 2.92 -4.59 -1.82
N HIS A 85 1.80 -4.04 -2.30
CA HIS A 85 1.04 -4.64 -3.40
C HIS A 85 1.91 -4.87 -4.64
N GLU A 86 2.60 -3.83 -5.14
CA GLU A 86 3.43 -3.96 -6.35
C GLU A 86 4.61 -4.92 -6.16
N LYS A 87 5.27 -4.88 -5.00
CA LYS A 87 6.41 -5.75 -4.72
C LYS A 87 5.97 -7.20 -4.65
N VAL A 88 4.91 -7.51 -3.90
CA VAL A 88 4.40 -8.89 -3.78
C VAL A 88 3.82 -9.37 -5.11
N GLU A 89 3.09 -8.53 -5.86
CA GLU A 89 2.56 -8.90 -7.18
C GLU A 89 3.68 -9.27 -8.17
N SER A 90 4.82 -8.57 -8.11
CA SER A 90 5.98 -8.91 -8.95
C SER A 90 6.54 -10.30 -8.67
N ILE A 91 6.56 -10.71 -7.39
CA ILE A 91 7.02 -12.04 -6.96
C ILE A 91 5.99 -13.09 -7.39
N TRP A 92 4.71 -12.85 -7.06
CA TRP A 92 3.56 -13.70 -7.38
C TRP A 92 3.45 -14.08 -8.85
N ARG A 93 3.72 -13.14 -9.76
CA ARG A 93 3.70 -13.39 -11.21
C ARG A 93 4.73 -14.43 -11.66
N THR A 94 5.81 -14.58 -10.90
CA THR A 94 6.92 -15.48 -11.22
C THR A 94 6.97 -16.74 -10.36
N GLU A 95 6.18 -16.80 -9.29
CA GLU A 95 6.10 -17.93 -8.38
C GLU A 95 5.42 -19.14 -9.06
N LYS A 96 6.06 -20.30 -8.88
CA LYS A 96 5.66 -21.61 -9.41
C LYS A 96 5.17 -22.56 -8.32
N ASP A 97 5.57 -22.33 -7.08
CA ASP A 97 5.06 -23.07 -5.93
C ASP A 97 3.65 -22.57 -5.58
N GLU A 98 2.66 -23.45 -5.68
CA GLU A 98 1.25 -23.10 -5.52
C GLU A 98 0.93 -22.60 -4.10
N GLU A 99 1.65 -23.09 -3.08
CA GLU A 99 1.43 -22.65 -1.69
C GLU A 99 1.96 -21.23 -1.47
N ARG A 100 3.20 -20.96 -1.88
CA ARG A 100 3.78 -19.61 -1.85
C ARG A 100 2.97 -18.63 -2.67
N LYS A 101 2.47 -19.06 -3.82
CA LYS A 101 1.61 -18.25 -4.68
C LYS A 101 0.30 -17.86 -3.99
N LYS A 102 -0.33 -18.77 -3.24
CA LYS A 102 -1.52 -18.44 -2.43
C LYS A 102 -1.18 -17.45 -1.30
N ILE A 103 -0.06 -17.64 -0.64
CA ILE A 103 0.45 -16.71 0.40
C ILE A 103 0.62 -15.30 -0.18
N GLU A 104 1.30 -15.18 -1.32
CA GLU A 104 1.56 -13.91 -1.96
C GLU A 104 0.26 -13.26 -2.46
N GLN A 105 -0.67 -14.05 -2.99
CA GLN A 105 -2.00 -13.57 -3.35
C GLN A 105 -2.77 -13.03 -2.13
N ALA A 106 -2.70 -13.70 -0.99
CA ALA A 106 -3.31 -13.23 0.25
C ALA A 106 -2.71 -11.90 0.70
N LEU A 107 -1.38 -11.74 0.63
CA LEU A 107 -0.71 -10.47 0.93
C LEU A 107 -1.09 -9.34 -0.03
N ILE A 108 -1.25 -9.63 -1.32
CA ILE A 108 -1.71 -8.66 -2.32
C ILE A 108 -3.14 -8.17 -1.98
N LEU A 109 -4.04 -9.11 -1.66
CA LEU A 109 -5.42 -8.77 -1.28
C LEU A 109 -5.48 -7.98 0.02
N LEU A 110 -4.65 -8.32 1.00
CA LEU A 110 -4.50 -7.57 2.23
C LEU A 110 -4.01 -6.15 1.96
N ALA A 111 -2.96 -5.97 1.17
CA ALA A 111 -2.47 -4.65 0.81
C ALA A 111 -3.55 -3.83 0.07
N ALA A 112 -4.27 -4.45 -0.86
CA ALA A 112 -5.37 -3.82 -1.57
C ALA A 112 -6.52 -3.41 -0.63
N SER A 113 -6.86 -4.24 0.37
CA SER A 113 -7.90 -3.92 1.34
C SER A 113 -7.54 -2.70 2.17
N MET A 114 -6.29 -2.61 2.64
CA MET A 114 -5.78 -1.45 3.38
C MET A 114 -5.82 -0.16 2.57
N ILE A 115 -5.53 -0.23 1.26
CA ILE A 115 -5.65 0.92 0.34
C ILE A 115 -7.11 1.35 0.19
N LYS A 116 -8.06 0.41 0.16
CA LYS A 116 -9.49 0.73 0.08
C LYS A 116 -9.98 1.35 1.39
N TYR A 117 -9.55 0.80 2.52
CA TYR A 117 -9.89 1.30 3.86
C TYR A 117 -9.42 2.75 4.04
N THR A 118 -8.15 3.05 3.71
CA THR A 118 -7.59 4.41 3.79
C THR A 118 -8.27 5.43 2.86
N LYS A 119 -9.01 4.95 1.86
CA LYS A 119 -9.84 5.78 0.95
C LYS A 119 -11.31 5.86 1.38
N GLY A 120 -11.67 5.38 2.57
CA GLY A 120 -13.05 5.36 3.08
C GLY A 120 -13.96 4.33 2.38
N ASN A 121 -13.41 3.40 1.61
CA ASN A 121 -14.18 2.37 0.92
C ASN A 121 -14.28 1.08 1.75
N GLU A 122 -14.81 1.19 2.96
CA GLU A 122 -14.83 0.12 3.97
C GLU A 122 -15.49 -1.17 3.47
N ILE A 123 -16.65 -1.07 2.79
CA ILE A 123 -17.36 -2.24 2.24
C ILE A 123 -16.48 -3.03 1.26
N ILE A 124 -15.66 -2.34 0.45
CA ILE A 124 -14.75 -3.00 -0.50
C ILE A 124 -13.54 -3.56 0.25
N ALA A 125 -13.04 -2.85 1.25
CA ALA A 125 -11.95 -3.32 2.09
C ALA A 125 -12.34 -4.62 2.80
N ASP A 126 -13.52 -4.69 3.42
CA ASP A 126 -14.03 -5.87 4.12
C ASP A 126 -14.16 -7.07 3.18
N LYS A 127 -14.68 -6.86 1.95
CA LYS A 127 -14.73 -7.92 0.94
C LYS A 127 -13.35 -8.50 0.59
N LEU A 128 -12.35 -7.64 0.44
CA LEU A 128 -10.98 -8.05 0.15
C LEU A 128 -10.34 -8.77 1.35
N ILE A 129 -10.65 -8.35 2.57
CA ILE A 129 -10.24 -9.04 3.81
C ILE A 129 -10.87 -10.43 3.85
N SER A 130 -12.16 -10.58 3.58
CA SER A 130 -12.81 -11.88 3.55
C SER A 130 -12.18 -12.83 2.53
N SER A 131 -11.85 -12.33 1.33
CA SER A 131 -11.11 -13.11 0.33
C SER A 131 -9.70 -13.49 0.80
N THR A 132 -9.03 -12.59 1.53
CA THR A 132 -7.72 -12.87 2.14
C THR A 132 -7.84 -14.02 3.14
N LEU A 133 -8.81 -13.95 4.06
CA LEU A 133 -9.04 -14.97 5.08
C LEU A 133 -9.39 -16.32 4.46
N SER A 134 -10.20 -16.34 3.40
CA SER A 134 -10.52 -17.57 2.68
C SER A 134 -9.26 -18.24 2.12
N LEU A 135 -8.36 -17.49 1.49
CA LEU A 135 -7.09 -18.06 0.99
C LEU A 135 -6.22 -18.60 2.13
N VAL A 136 -6.14 -17.86 3.23
CA VAL A 136 -5.31 -18.24 4.38
C VAL A 136 -5.87 -19.48 5.09
N SER A 137 -7.19 -19.66 5.13
CA SER A 137 -7.82 -20.85 5.72
C SER A 137 -7.52 -22.16 4.98
N GLU A 138 -7.05 -22.08 3.74
CA GLU A 138 -6.63 -23.25 2.95
C GLU A 138 -5.15 -23.60 3.12
N LEU A 139 -4.38 -22.77 3.85
CA LEU A 139 -2.95 -22.98 4.03
C LEU A 139 -2.68 -23.89 5.25
N PRO A 140 -1.58 -24.67 5.23
CA PRO A 140 -1.13 -25.43 6.40
C PRO A 140 -0.92 -24.52 7.61
N GLU A 141 -1.13 -25.05 8.82
CA GLU A 141 -1.06 -24.29 10.07
C GLU A 141 0.34 -23.68 10.31
N ASP A 142 1.39 -24.35 9.83
CA ASP A 142 2.78 -23.87 9.92
C ASP A 142 3.08 -22.70 8.96
N SER A 143 2.25 -22.51 7.94
CA SER A 143 2.33 -21.41 6.97
C SER A 143 1.63 -20.13 7.50
N LEU A 144 1.00 -20.22 8.68
CA LEU A 144 0.27 -19.14 9.36
C LEU A 144 1.15 -18.12 10.08
N SER A 145 2.48 -18.12 9.89
CA SER A 145 3.31 -17.00 10.35
C SER A 145 2.83 -15.63 9.82
N LEU A 146 2.02 -15.64 8.75
CA LEU A 146 1.29 -14.49 8.20
C LEU A 146 0.05 -14.07 9.01
N LEU A 147 -0.68 -15.00 9.65
CA LEU A 147 -1.80 -14.68 10.54
C LEU A 147 -1.35 -14.00 11.82
N ASN A 148 -0.18 -14.36 12.34
CA ASN A 148 0.41 -13.70 13.51
C ASN A 148 0.65 -12.20 13.27
N VAL A 149 0.81 -11.79 12.01
CA VAL A 149 0.91 -10.38 11.63
C VAL A 149 -0.47 -9.71 11.59
N LEU A 150 -1.49 -10.41 11.07
CA LEU A 150 -2.87 -9.90 11.06
C LEU A 150 -3.45 -9.68 12.47
N SER A 151 -3.15 -10.57 13.42
CA SER A 151 -3.56 -10.42 14.82
C SER A 151 -2.83 -9.28 15.56
N THR A 152 -1.59 -8.97 15.16
CA THR A 152 -0.81 -7.87 15.74
C THR A 152 -1.28 -6.49 15.26
N LEU A 153 -1.84 -6.40 14.05
CA LEU A 153 -2.23 -5.14 13.41
C LEU A 153 -3.68 -4.71 13.70
N TYR A 154 -4.53 -5.60 14.20
CA TYR A 154 -5.92 -5.32 14.59
C TYR A 154 -6.32 -6.04 15.91
N PRO A 155 -5.81 -5.57 17.06
CA PRO A 155 -6.05 -6.24 18.35
C PRO A 155 -7.53 -6.27 18.78
N GLU A 156 -8.41 -5.44 18.20
CA GLU A 156 -9.83 -5.36 18.60
C GLU A 156 -10.85 -6.01 17.63
N ARG A 157 -10.40 -6.82 16.66
CA ARG A 157 -11.33 -7.52 15.73
C ARG A 157 -11.11 -9.02 15.58
N CYS A 158 -10.34 -9.65 16.46
CA CYS A 158 -10.38 -11.11 16.60
C CYS A 158 -11.66 -11.51 17.32
N ILE A 159 -12.73 -11.73 16.54
CA ILE A 159 -13.83 -12.59 16.98
C ILE A 159 -13.18 -13.92 17.36
N SER A 160 -13.45 -14.36 18.58
CA SER A 160 -13.11 -15.69 19.07
C SER A 160 -13.53 -16.72 18.02
N ILE A 161 -12.54 -17.38 17.42
CA ILE A 161 -12.79 -18.69 16.82
C ILE A 161 -12.95 -19.61 18.03
N ASP A 162 -14.15 -19.64 18.59
CA ASP A 162 -14.55 -20.67 19.53
C ASP A 162 -14.49 -21.99 18.78
N ASN A 163 -13.51 -22.81 19.14
CA ASN A 163 -13.48 -24.21 18.79
C ASN A 163 -14.63 -24.90 19.54
N SER A 164 -15.72 -25.15 18.82
CA SER A 164 -16.76 -26.11 19.19
C SER A 164 -16.97 -27.11 18.08
#